data_AF-A0A8J9T2C2-F1
#
_entry.id   AF-A0A8J9T2C2-F1
#
_cell.length_a   1.000
_cell.length_b   1.000
_cell.length_c   1.000
_cell.angle_alpha   90.00
_cell.angle_beta   90.00
_cell.angle_gamma   90.00
#
_symmetry.space_group_name_H-M   'P 1'
#
loop_
_entity.id
_entity.type
_entity.pdbx_description
1 polymer ?
#
loop_
_entity_poly.entity_id
_entity_poly.type
_entity_poly.pdbx_seq_one_letter_code
_entity_poly.pdbx_strand_id
1 'polypeptide(L)'
;MTSLNDQESSNGLAAHEIPKLFDPIGKASISLEDYKQAHAESIRDPSAYWSQQAKSYLDWYVPFDQALTGDFSAGDIAWFAGGKLNVCYNAIDRHVRNGKADQVALVWEGDEPDDIRRLTYLDMQRKISQIANALHAQGVRRGDVVTIYMPMIPELPMTMLACARMGAMHSVVFAGFSSEALAQRISAARSAFVVTADLGKRGGKSIDLKGIVDAARAKIDCEDIITSVMVWERFFDQDSETAPYDMQPKDVRMDLLVAGQRPCHVPEWMDAEDGLFLLYT
;
A
#
# COMPACT_ATOMS: atom_id res chain seq x y z
N MET A 1 -62.87 2.30 17.70
CA MET A 1 -62.37 2.77 16.40
C MET A 1 -60.86 2.87 16.54
N THR A 2 -60.17 1.77 16.23
CA THR A 2 -59.30 1.65 15.03
C THR A 2 -58.15 2.65 15.09
N SER A 3 -57.01 2.25 15.68
CA SER A 3 -55.88 1.60 15.01
C SER A 3 -55.21 2.52 13.97
N LEU A 4 -54.00 2.94 14.27
CA LEU A 4 -52.94 3.06 13.27
C LEU A 4 -51.66 2.56 13.96
N ASN A 5 -51.31 1.32 13.60
CA ASN A 5 -50.04 0.69 13.90
C ASN A 5 -48.97 1.39 13.05
N ASP A 6 -48.06 2.12 13.68
CA ASP A 6 -46.73 2.32 13.10
C ASP A 6 -45.87 1.12 13.50
N GLN A 7 -45.88 0.10 12.64
CA GLN A 7 -44.83 -0.89 12.62
C GLN A 7 -43.59 -0.21 12.04
N GLU A 8 -42.80 0.44 12.88
CA GLU A 8 -41.39 0.65 12.59
C GLU A 8 -40.74 -0.73 12.49
N SER A 9 -40.52 -1.19 11.26
CA SER A 9 -39.62 -2.29 10.97
C SER A 9 -38.22 -1.86 11.39
N SER A 10 -37.85 -2.18 12.62
CA SER A 10 -36.49 -2.11 13.10
C SER A 10 -35.67 -3.18 12.38
N ASN A 11 -35.28 -2.88 11.14
CA ASN A 11 -34.05 -3.44 10.57
C ASN A 11 -32.88 -2.80 11.32
N GLY A 12 -32.79 -3.11 12.62
CA GLY A 12 -31.60 -2.89 13.41
C GLY A 12 -30.53 -3.76 12.79
N LEU A 13 -29.61 -3.14 12.05
CA LEU A 13 -28.28 -3.71 11.85
C LEU A 13 -27.81 -4.12 13.25
N ALA A 14 -27.80 -5.41 13.54
CA ALA A 14 -27.29 -5.92 14.79
C ALA A 14 -25.86 -5.36 14.89
N ALA A 15 -25.61 -4.54 15.91
CA ALA A 15 -24.26 -4.09 16.18
C ALA A 15 -23.43 -5.36 16.36
N HIS A 16 -22.51 -5.62 15.42
CA HIS A 16 -21.54 -6.68 15.62
C HIS A 16 -20.83 -6.39 16.94
N GLU A 17 -20.96 -7.29 17.91
CA GLU A 17 -20.22 -7.19 19.15
C GLU A 17 -18.74 -7.19 18.77
N ILE A 18 -18.08 -6.03 18.93
CA ILE A 18 -16.63 -5.93 18.83
C ILE A 18 -16.12 -6.91 19.88
N PRO A 19 -15.40 -7.98 19.49
CA PRO A 19 -14.83 -8.89 20.47
C PRO A 19 -14.01 -8.06 21.45
N LYS A 20 -14.21 -8.27 22.77
CA LYS A 20 -13.41 -7.66 23.84
C LYS A 20 -11.98 -8.22 23.84
N LEU A 21 -11.34 -8.27 22.68
CA LEU A 21 -9.98 -8.78 22.44
C LEU A 21 -8.91 -7.72 22.67
N PHE A 22 -9.28 -6.56 23.21
CA PHE A 22 -8.32 -5.58 23.70
C PHE A 22 -8.31 -5.62 25.23
N ASP A 23 -7.61 -6.62 25.77
CA ASP A 23 -6.88 -6.36 27.01
C ASP A 23 -5.99 -5.14 26.74
N PRO A 24 -5.92 -4.14 27.65
CA PRO A 24 -4.95 -3.07 27.51
C PRO A 24 -3.58 -3.72 27.30
N ILE A 25 -2.91 -3.36 26.20
CA ILE A 25 -1.63 -3.93 25.78
C ILE A 25 -0.60 -3.61 26.87
N GLY A 26 -0.53 -4.44 27.92
CA GLY A 26 0.37 -4.30 29.05
C GLY A 26 0.21 -3.01 29.87
N LYS A 27 1.06 -2.88 30.89
CA LYS A 27 1.33 -1.59 31.55
C LYS A 27 2.07 -0.69 30.57
N ALA A 28 1.65 0.56 30.44
CA ALA A 28 2.40 1.56 29.67
C ALA A 28 3.86 1.56 30.13
N SER A 29 4.78 1.33 29.19
CA SER A 29 6.21 1.22 29.46
C SER A 29 6.89 2.59 29.70
N ILE A 30 6.13 3.68 29.66
CA ILE A 30 6.62 5.06 29.72
C ILE A 30 5.72 5.92 30.61
N SER A 31 6.31 6.76 31.46
CA SER A 31 5.60 7.74 32.28
C SER A 31 5.39 9.07 31.54
N LEU A 32 4.53 9.94 32.08
CA LEU A 32 4.37 11.30 31.55
C LEU A 32 5.66 12.12 31.66
N GLU A 33 6.48 11.88 32.70
CA GLU A 33 7.78 12.55 32.84
C GLU A 33 8.75 12.12 31.75
N ASP A 34 8.84 10.81 31.48
CA ASP A 34 9.67 10.27 30.40
C ASP A 34 9.25 10.85 29.04
N TYR A 35 7.95 10.94 28.75
CA TYR A 35 7.44 11.59 27.54
C TYR A 35 7.88 13.06 27.45
N LYS A 36 7.70 13.83 28.53
CA LYS A 36 8.08 15.25 28.55
C LYS A 36 9.56 15.44 28.32
N GLN A 37 10.39 14.55 28.88
CA GLN A 37 11.83 14.56 28.66
C GLN A 37 12.17 14.26 27.20
N ALA A 38 11.65 13.16 26.64
CA ALA A 38 11.90 12.80 25.24
C ALA A 38 11.44 13.89 24.25
N HIS A 39 10.29 14.51 24.51
CA HIS A 39 9.78 15.63 23.74
C HIS A 39 10.67 16.88 23.86
N ALA A 40 11.16 17.21 25.05
CA ALA A 40 12.07 18.35 25.23
C ALA A 40 13.40 18.12 24.49
N GLU A 41 13.91 16.88 24.49
CA GLU A 41 15.14 16.50 23.78
C GLU A 41 14.97 16.57 22.25
N SER A 42 13.83 16.09 21.72
CA SER A 42 13.56 16.08 20.28
C SER A 42 13.43 17.46 19.65
N ILE A 43 13.12 18.49 20.46
CA ILE A 43 13.01 19.89 20.01
C ILE A 43 14.31 20.66 20.24
N ARG A 44 15.00 20.41 21.37
CA ARG A 44 16.21 21.16 21.74
C ARG A 44 17.39 20.86 20.82
N ASP A 45 17.58 19.59 20.45
CA ASP A 45 18.57 19.16 19.47
C ASP A 45 17.96 18.09 18.56
N PRO A 46 17.15 18.50 17.56
CA PRO A 46 16.42 17.57 16.71
C PRO A 46 17.36 16.62 15.96
N SER A 47 18.48 17.14 15.47
CA SER A 47 19.43 16.35 14.68
C SER A 47 20.05 15.23 15.52
N ALA A 48 20.53 15.52 16.73
CA ALA A 48 21.11 14.48 17.59
C ALA A 48 20.06 13.45 18.03
N TYR A 49 18.89 13.91 18.50
CA TYR A 49 17.83 13.04 18.97
C TYR A 49 17.34 12.09 17.88
N TRP A 50 16.96 12.62 16.72
CA TRP A 50 16.42 11.80 15.62
C TRP A 50 17.49 10.94 14.95
N SER A 51 18.77 11.33 14.99
CA SER A 51 19.86 10.45 14.58
C SER A 51 19.88 9.16 15.40
N GLN A 52 19.73 9.29 16.73
CA GLN A 52 19.69 8.13 17.63
C GLN A 52 18.45 7.27 17.38
N GLN A 53 17.27 7.89 17.25
CA GLN A 53 16.02 7.15 16.99
C GLN A 53 16.12 6.36 15.67
N ALA A 54 16.53 7.02 14.58
CA ALA A 54 16.61 6.39 13.26
C ALA A 54 17.63 5.24 13.22
N LYS A 55 18.77 5.36 13.91
CA LYS A 55 19.76 4.27 14.03
C LYS A 55 19.29 3.11 14.90
N SER A 56 18.32 3.34 15.79
CA SER A 56 17.80 2.32 16.72
C SER A 56 16.62 1.55 16.15
N TYR A 57 15.79 2.19 15.32
CA TYR A 57 14.53 1.60 14.84
C TYR A 57 14.53 1.21 13.37
N LEU A 58 15.52 1.64 12.59
CA LEU A 58 15.66 1.30 11.17
C LEU A 58 17.00 0.60 10.91
N ASP A 59 16.94 -0.37 10.02
CA ASP A 59 18.10 -1.06 9.47
C ASP A 59 18.59 -0.24 8.27
N TRP A 60 19.80 0.28 8.38
CA TRP A 60 20.48 1.05 7.34
C TRP A 60 21.46 0.15 6.60
N TYR A 61 21.44 0.22 5.27
CA TYR A 61 22.47 -0.41 4.44
C TYR A 61 23.75 0.43 4.44
N VAL A 62 23.59 1.75 4.27
CA VAL A 62 24.66 2.74 4.49
C VAL A 62 24.17 3.68 5.60
N PRO A 63 24.90 3.82 6.71
CA PRO A 63 24.52 4.74 7.77
C PRO A 63 24.71 6.20 7.31
N PHE A 64 23.95 7.10 7.93
CA PHE A 64 24.09 8.55 7.76
C PHE A 64 24.88 9.17 8.93
N ASP A 65 25.47 10.34 8.67
CA ASP A 65 26.22 11.09 9.68
C ASP A 65 25.31 11.96 10.54
N GLN A 66 24.54 12.85 9.89
CA GLN A 66 23.65 13.82 10.54
C GLN A 66 22.19 13.60 10.11
N ALA A 67 21.24 13.75 11.05
CA ALA A 67 19.83 13.52 10.76
C ALA A 67 19.14 14.66 10.04
N LEU A 68 19.53 15.93 10.23
CA LEU A 68 18.80 17.06 9.64
C LEU A 68 19.76 18.11 9.11
N THR A 69 19.52 18.53 7.87
CA THR A 69 20.17 19.67 7.19
C THR A 69 19.13 20.50 6.44
N GLY A 70 19.46 21.75 6.10
CA GLY A 70 18.57 22.65 5.37
C GLY A 70 17.54 23.35 6.26
N ASP A 71 16.73 24.20 5.66
CA ASP A 71 15.66 24.94 6.34
C ASP A 71 14.47 25.29 5.43
N PHE A 72 13.40 25.77 6.06
CA PHE A 72 12.15 26.11 5.36
C PHE A 72 12.26 27.34 4.45
N SER A 73 13.25 28.21 4.64
CA SER A 73 13.39 29.43 3.85
C SER A 73 13.90 29.15 2.44
N ALA A 74 14.77 28.14 2.30
CA ALA A 74 15.24 27.64 1.01
C ALA A 74 14.43 26.46 0.48
N GLY A 75 13.69 25.76 1.36
CA GLY A 75 12.94 24.55 0.99
C GLY A 75 13.83 23.35 0.69
N ASP A 76 15.01 23.31 1.32
CA ASP A 76 16.08 22.33 1.10
C ASP A 76 16.28 21.38 2.30
N ILE A 77 15.23 21.21 3.10
CA ILE A 77 15.24 20.29 4.24
C ILE A 77 15.51 18.87 3.74
N ALA A 78 16.54 18.25 4.31
CA ALA A 78 16.87 16.86 4.08
C ALA A 78 17.10 16.14 5.41
N TRP A 79 16.53 14.96 5.53
CA TRP A 79 16.68 14.06 6.65
C TRP A 79 17.60 12.88 6.31
N PHE A 80 18.55 12.61 7.20
CA PHE A 80 19.44 11.44 7.13
C PHE A 80 20.24 11.35 5.81
N ALA A 81 20.61 12.51 5.26
CA ALA A 81 21.31 12.60 3.97
C ALA A 81 22.58 11.72 3.93
N GLY A 82 22.78 11.05 2.81
CA GLY A 82 23.85 10.05 2.62
C GLY A 82 23.54 8.66 3.16
N GLY A 83 22.50 8.51 4.00
CA GLY A 83 22.00 7.22 4.44
C GLY A 83 21.27 6.48 3.33
N LYS A 84 21.44 5.16 3.28
CA LYS A 84 20.71 4.29 2.35
C LYS A 84 19.97 3.19 3.07
N LEU A 85 18.72 2.95 2.69
CA LEU A 85 17.88 1.88 3.22
C LEU A 85 16.90 1.35 2.15
N ASN A 86 16.09 0.37 2.52
CA ASN A 86 14.90 0.00 1.76
C ASN A 86 13.71 -0.17 2.71
N VAL A 87 12.57 0.42 2.36
CA VAL A 87 11.36 0.39 3.20
C VAL A 87 10.78 -1.02 3.28
N CYS A 88 10.71 -1.76 2.17
CA CYS A 88 10.24 -3.14 2.19
C CYS A 88 11.17 -4.04 3.03
N TYR A 89 12.48 -3.84 2.94
CA TYR A 89 13.43 -4.58 3.79
C TYR A 89 13.16 -4.37 5.28
N ASN A 90 12.96 -3.11 5.69
CA ASN A 90 12.64 -2.74 7.06
C ASN A 90 11.26 -3.22 7.51
N ALA A 91 10.27 -3.22 6.62
CA ALA A 91 8.91 -3.61 6.94
C ALA A 91 8.70 -5.13 6.95
N ILE A 92 9.52 -5.90 6.22
CA ILE A 92 9.28 -7.34 5.98
C ILE A 92 10.55 -8.16 6.21
N ASP A 93 11.59 -7.96 5.39
CA ASP A 93 12.73 -8.88 5.32
C ASP A 93 13.49 -9.00 6.65
N ARG A 94 13.72 -7.89 7.37
CA ARG A 94 14.40 -7.93 8.67
C ARG A 94 13.63 -8.75 9.71
N HIS A 95 12.31 -8.75 9.67
CA HIS A 95 11.48 -9.52 10.60
C HIS A 95 11.60 -11.02 10.33
N VAL A 96 11.57 -11.43 9.06
CA VAL A 96 11.84 -12.81 8.65
C VAL A 96 13.24 -13.24 9.13
N ARG A 97 14.26 -12.41 8.87
CA ARG A 97 15.65 -12.67 9.28
C ARG A 97 15.81 -12.77 10.80
N ASN A 98 15.04 -12.00 11.55
CA ASN A 98 15.07 -11.97 13.02
C ASN A 98 14.16 -13.06 13.65
N GLY A 99 13.87 -14.14 12.92
CA GLY A 99 13.16 -15.31 13.44
C GLY A 99 11.64 -15.14 13.55
N LYS A 100 11.05 -14.10 12.95
CA LYS A 100 9.60 -13.86 12.96
C LYS A 100 8.90 -14.35 11.69
N ALA A 101 9.52 -15.28 10.95
CA ALA A 101 9.03 -15.78 9.67
C ALA A 101 7.58 -16.25 9.74
N ASP A 102 7.23 -17.06 10.76
CA ASP A 102 5.90 -17.64 10.95
C ASP A 102 4.94 -16.72 11.73
N GLN A 103 5.40 -15.55 12.18
CA GLN A 103 4.53 -14.59 12.86
C GLN A 103 3.60 -13.93 11.83
N VAL A 104 2.31 -13.83 12.17
CA VAL A 104 1.32 -13.11 11.35
C VAL A 104 1.72 -11.64 11.23
N ALA A 105 1.87 -11.18 9.99
CA ALA A 105 2.22 -9.80 9.63
C ALA A 105 1.00 -9.01 9.17
N LEU A 106 0.09 -9.66 8.42
CA LEU A 106 -1.15 -9.06 7.94
C LEU A 106 -2.34 -9.96 8.29
N VAL A 107 -3.30 -9.38 9.01
CA VAL A 107 -4.65 -9.92 9.12
C VAL A 107 -5.51 -9.09 8.18
N TRP A 108 -6.06 -9.74 7.17
CA TRP A 108 -7.01 -9.12 6.27
C TRP A 108 -8.39 -9.71 6.50
N GLU A 109 -9.37 -8.82 6.65
CA GLU A 109 -10.78 -9.15 6.76
C GLU A 109 -11.48 -8.61 5.51
N GLY A 110 -12.12 -9.50 4.78
CA GLY A 110 -12.88 -9.18 3.58
C GLY A 110 -14.19 -8.47 3.88
N ASP A 111 -14.99 -8.28 2.83
CA ASP A 111 -16.31 -7.65 2.96
C ASP A 111 -17.30 -8.54 3.72
N GLU A 112 -17.20 -9.85 3.51
CA GLU A 112 -17.95 -10.85 4.28
C GLU A 112 -17.16 -11.22 5.55
N PRO A 113 -17.79 -11.26 6.73
CA PRO A 113 -17.10 -11.50 8.01
C PRO A 113 -16.28 -12.80 8.07
N ASP A 114 -16.64 -13.80 7.26
CA ASP A 114 -15.97 -15.11 7.23
C ASP A 114 -14.81 -15.17 6.22
N ASP A 115 -14.62 -14.16 5.34
CA ASP A 115 -13.49 -14.09 4.41
C ASP A 115 -12.28 -13.46 5.10
N ILE A 116 -11.62 -14.24 5.96
CA ILE A 116 -10.46 -13.78 6.73
C ILE A 116 -9.18 -14.47 6.25
N ARG A 117 -8.15 -13.69 5.96
CA ARG A 117 -6.80 -14.18 5.61
C ARG A 117 -5.77 -13.75 6.66
N ARG A 118 -4.87 -14.67 6.99
CA ARG A 118 -3.71 -14.42 7.86
C ARG A 118 -2.46 -14.73 7.07
N LEU A 119 -1.64 -13.70 6.85
CA LEU A 119 -0.39 -13.82 6.11
C LEU A 119 0.77 -13.61 7.07
N THR A 120 1.66 -14.59 7.12
CA THR A 120 2.90 -14.49 7.91
C THR A 120 3.90 -13.52 7.25
N TYR A 121 4.94 -13.12 7.97
CA TYR A 121 6.03 -12.35 7.38
C TYR A 121 6.66 -13.08 6.19
N LEU A 122 6.78 -14.41 6.25
CA LEU A 122 7.32 -15.21 5.15
C LEU A 122 6.38 -15.24 3.94
N ASP A 123 5.07 -15.35 4.16
CA ASP A 123 4.07 -15.28 3.08
C ASP A 123 4.14 -13.93 2.36
N MET A 124 4.17 -12.84 3.15
CA MET A 124 4.29 -11.47 2.64
C MET A 124 5.59 -11.29 1.86
N GLN A 125 6.74 -11.72 2.40
CA GLN A 125 8.04 -11.60 1.74
C GLN A 125 8.06 -12.29 0.36
N ARG A 126 7.54 -13.53 0.31
CA ARG A 126 7.47 -14.31 -0.92
C ARG A 126 6.57 -13.63 -1.95
N LYS A 127 5.36 -13.25 -1.54
CA LYS A 127 4.37 -12.63 -2.44
C LYS A 127 4.84 -11.27 -2.95
N ILE A 128 5.38 -10.41 -2.08
CA ILE A 128 5.96 -9.11 -2.46
C ILE A 128 7.11 -9.31 -3.45
N SER A 129 7.97 -10.31 -3.24
CA SER A 129 9.05 -10.61 -4.18
C SER A 129 8.54 -11.05 -5.56
N GLN A 130 7.45 -11.84 -5.61
CA GLN A 130 6.81 -12.20 -6.87
C GLN A 130 6.20 -10.99 -7.57
N ILE A 131 5.52 -10.12 -6.82
CA ILE A 131 4.93 -8.88 -7.35
C ILE A 131 6.01 -7.95 -7.89
N ALA A 132 7.13 -7.77 -7.16
CA ALA A 132 8.26 -6.98 -7.64
C ALA A 132 8.85 -7.53 -8.94
N ASN A 133 9.07 -8.84 -9.03
CA ASN A 133 9.52 -9.48 -10.27
C ASN A 133 8.49 -9.30 -11.42
N ALA A 134 7.19 -9.33 -11.12
CA ALA A 134 6.12 -9.13 -12.10
C ALA A 134 6.13 -7.69 -12.64
N LEU A 135 6.19 -6.69 -11.75
CA LEU A 135 6.32 -5.28 -12.11
C LEU A 135 7.58 -5.05 -12.95
N HIS A 136 8.72 -5.63 -12.54
CA HIS A 136 9.97 -5.53 -13.30
C HIS A 136 9.85 -6.14 -14.71
N ALA A 137 9.15 -7.27 -14.85
CA ALA A 137 8.88 -7.90 -16.14
C ALA A 137 7.98 -7.04 -17.06
N GLN A 138 7.09 -6.22 -16.48
CA GLN A 138 6.28 -5.24 -17.21
C GLN A 138 7.03 -3.97 -17.59
N GLY A 139 8.28 -3.81 -17.11
CA GLY A 139 9.13 -2.68 -17.47
C GLY A 139 9.30 -1.64 -16.36
N VAL A 140 8.70 -1.81 -15.17
CA VAL A 140 8.89 -0.89 -14.04
C VAL A 140 10.35 -0.87 -13.60
N ARG A 141 10.91 0.32 -13.38
CA ARG A 141 12.28 0.58 -12.91
C ARG A 141 12.29 1.55 -11.72
N ARG A 142 13.46 1.72 -11.10
CA ARG A 142 13.68 2.72 -10.05
C ARG A 142 13.35 4.12 -10.58
N GLY A 143 12.61 4.90 -9.78
CA GLY A 143 12.17 6.25 -10.11
C GLY A 143 10.88 6.33 -10.94
N ASP A 144 10.41 5.22 -11.51
CA ASP A 144 9.12 5.20 -12.19
C ASP A 144 7.97 5.37 -11.19
N VAL A 145 6.86 5.94 -11.66
CA VAL A 145 5.62 6.03 -10.89
C VAL A 145 4.67 4.91 -11.31
N VAL A 146 4.13 4.19 -10.32
CA VAL A 146 3.10 3.17 -10.48
C VAL A 146 1.81 3.65 -9.81
N THR A 147 0.79 3.94 -10.60
CA THR A 147 -0.53 4.29 -10.06
C THR A 147 -1.25 3.04 -9.57
N ILE A 148 -1.72 3.05 -8.34
CA ILE A 148 -2.43 1.94 -7.72
C ILE A 148 -3.89 2.36 -7.48
N TYR A 149 -4.82 1.73 -8.19
CA TYR A 149 -6.26 1.93 -8.07
C TYR A 149 -6.93 0.59 -7.73
N MET A 150 -6.79 0.18 -6.46
CA MET A 150 -7.20 -1.14 -5.97
C MET A 150 -8.12 -1.02 -4.74
N PRO A 151 -9.00 -2.02 -4.50
CA PRO A 151 -9.80 -2.07 -3.29
C PRO A 151 -8.93 -2.45 -2.08
N MET A 152 -9.53 -2.49 -0.89
CA MET A 152 -8.85 -2.92 0.34
C MET A 152 -8.66 -4.45 0.38
N ILE A 153 -7.84 -4.99 -0.53
CA ILE A 153 -7.45 -6.41 -0.61
C ILE A 153 -5.99 -6.58 -0.14
N PRO A 154 -5.55 -7.78 0.27
CA PRO A 154 -4.18 -8.01 0.73
C PRO A 154 -3.10 -7.58 -0.27
N GLU A 155 -3.41 -7.71 -1.56
CA GLU A 155 -2.52 -7.37 -2.67
C GLU A 155 -2.21 -5.87 -2.75
N LEU A 156 -3.05 -5.00 -2.18
CA LEU A 156 -2.82 -3.54 -2.12
C LEU A 156 -1.52 -3.18 -1.37
N PRO A 157 -1.39 -3.46 -0.05
CA PRO A 157 -0.14 -3.16 0.67
C PRO A 157 1.04 -3.96 0.12
N MET A 158 0.82 -5.18 -0.41
CA MET A 158 1.90 -5.95 -1.03
C MET A 158 2.42 -5.31 -2.32
N THR A 159 1.55 -4.69 -3.12
CA THR A 159 1.95 -3.95 -4.33
C THR A 159 2.68 -2.65 -3.98
N MET A 160 2.23 -1.93 -2.95
CA MET A 160 2.95 -0.75 -2.44
C MET A 160 4.37 -1.11 -2.00
N LEU A 161 4.51 -2.17 -1.20
CA LEU A 161 5.81 -2.65 -0.74
C LEU A 161 6.67 -3.20 -1.88
N ALA A 162 6.08 -3.79 -2.92
CA ALA A 162 6.81 -4.21 -4.12
C ALA A 162 7.38 -3.02 -4.90
N CYS A 163 6.62 -1.93 -5.04
CA CYS A 163 7.13 -0.68 -5.64
C CYS A 163 8.31 -0.13 -4.83
N ALA A 164 8.14 -0.03 -3.50
CA ALA A 164 9.21 0.42 -2.60
C ALA A 164 10.43 -0.53 -2.61
N ARG A 165 10.23 -1.84 -2.80
CA ARG A 165 11.32 -2.83 -2.93
C ARG A 165 12.17 -2.57 -4.18
N MET A 166 11.55 -2.11 -5.27
CA MET A 166 12.22 -1.81 -6.55
C MET A 166 12.70 -0.37 -6.67
N GLY A 167 12.42 0.48 -5.68
CA GLY A 167 12.70 1.91 -5.77
C GLY A 167 11.79 2.68 -6.72
N ALA A 168 10.64 2.11 -7.09
CA ALA A 168 9.58 2.81 -7.80
C ALA A 168 8.69 3.56 -6.80
N MET A 169 8.13 4.69 -7.23
CA MET A 169 7.15 5.46 -6.45
C MET A 169 5.75 4.88 -6.67
N HIS A 170 5.03 4.54 -5.61
CA HIS A 170 3.62 4.21 -5.76
C HIS A 170 2.73 5.45 -5.61
N SER A 171 1.74 5.62 -6.49
CA SER A 171 0.71 6.65 -6.37
C SER A 171 -0.65 6.01 -6.12
N VAL A 172 -1.06 5.97 -4.86
CA VAL A 172 -2.33 5.31 -4.48
C VAL A 172 -3.48 6.27 -4.72
N VAL A 173 -4.48 5.80 -5.47
CA VAL A 173 -5.73 6.50 -5.74
C VAL A 173 -6.87 5.73 -5.12
N PHE A 174 -7.69 6.40 -4.31
CA PHE A 174 -8.80 5.77 -3.61
C PHE A 174 -9.80 5.14 -4.59
N ALA A 175 -10.10 3.85 -4.43
CA ALA A 175 -10.96 3.04 -5.30
C ALA A 175 -12.42 3.51 -5.43
N GLY A 176 -12.84 4.53 -4.66
CA GLY A 176 -14.15 5.16 -4.82
C GLY A 176 -14.15 6.42 -5.69
N PHE A 177 -13.01 6.84 -6.23
CA PHE A 177 -12.93 7.99 -7.13
C PHE A 177 -13.43 7.68 -8.54
N SER A 178 -13.94 8.71 -9.22
CA SER A 178 -14.40 8.60 -10.61
C SER A 178 -13.24 8.45 -11.60
N SER A 179 -13.57 8.07 -12.83
CA SER A 179 -12.58 7.96 -13.92
C SER A 179 -11.94 9.31 -14.26
N GLU A 180 -12.63 10.44 -14.10
CA GLU A 180 -12.03 11.78 -14.25
C GLU A 180 -10.95 12.04 -13.19
N ALA A 181 -11.27 11.76 -11.93
CA ALA A 181 -10.35 11.98 -10.82
C ALA A 181 -9.13 11.04 -10.89
N LEU A 182 -9.32 9.82 -11.39
CA LEU A 182 -8.25 8.88 -11.68
C LEU A 182 -7.36 9.37 -12.83
N ALA A 183 -7.96 9.78 -13.96
CA ALA A 183 -7.23 10.26 -15.14
C ALA A 183 -6.34 11.47 -14.81
N GLN A 184 -6.86 12.44 -14.04
CA GLN A 184 -6.09 13.62 -13.62
C GLN A 184 -4.82 13.24 -12.85
N ARG A 185 -4.89 12.24 -11.96
CA ARG A 185 -3.76 11.78 -11.15
C ARG A 185 -2.75 10.99 -11.97
N ILE A 186 -3.21 10.14 -12.89
CA ILE A 186 -2.35 9.42 -13.84
C ILE A 186 -1.56 10.42 -14.69
N SER A 187 -2.26 11.41 -15.28
CA SER A 187 -1.65 12.45 -16.11
C SER A 187 -0.66 13.30 -15.32
N ALA A 188 -1.05 13.82 -14.15
CA ALA A 188 -0.19 14.63 -13.29
C ALA A 188 1.07 13.88 -12.82
N ALA A 189 0.95 12.59 -12.52
CA ALA A 189 2.08 11.76 -12.11
C ALA A 189 2.94 11.27 -13.28
N ARG A 190 2.48 11.46 -14.53
CA ARG A 190 3.02 10.81 -15.73
C ARG A 190 3.22 9.31 -15.55
N SER A 191 2.25 8.67 -14.91
CA SER A 191 2.34 7.28 -14.46
C SER A 191 2.15 6.31 -15.62
N ALA A 192 3.25 5.70 -16.07
CA ALA A 192 3.24 4.76 -17.19
C ALA A 192 2.64 3.39 -16.85
N PHE A 193 2.45 3.10 -15.56
CA PHE A 193 2.00 1.81 -15.06
C PHE A 193 0.80 1.99 -14.14
N VAL A 194 -0.26 1.22 -14.38
CA VAL A 194 -1.45 1.20 -13.52
C VAL A 194 -1.65 -0.20 -12.98
N VAL A 195 -1.80 -0.36 -11.67
CA VAL A 195 -2.23 -1.61 -11.03
C VAL A 195 -3.65 -1.40 -10.51
N THR A 196 -4.56 -2.29 -10.90
CA THR A 196 -5.96 -2.27 -10.47
C THR A 196 -6.47 -3.68 -10.17
N ALA A 197 -7.75 -3.79 -9.83
CA ALA A 197 -8.45 -5.06 -9.72
C ALA A 197 -9.64 -5.09 -10.68
N ASP A 198 -10.20 -6.27 -10.89
CA ASP A 198 -11.43 -6.51 -11.62
C ASP A 198 -12.59 -5.70 -11.02
N LEU A 199 -12.89 -5.96 -9.76
CA LEU A 199 -13.97 -5.35 -9.00
C LEU A 199 -13.47 -4.93 -7.61
N GLY A 200 -14.23 -4.09 -6.93
CA GLY A 200 -14.10 -3.83 -5.51
C GLY A 200 -15.40 -4.17 -4.78
N LYS A 201 -15.33 -4.99 -3.72
CA LYS A 201 -16.47 -5.23 -2.82
C LYS A 201 -16.35 -4.39 -1.55
N ARG A 202 -17.42 -3.68 -1.19
CA ARG A 202 -17.51 -2.92 0.06
C ARG A 202 -18.97 -2.72 0.48
N GLY A 203 -19.31 -3.15 1.69
CA GLY A 203 -20.66 -3.10 2.25
C GLY A 203 -21.69 -3.82 1.39
N GLY A 204 -21.34 -4.99 0.83
CA GLY A 204 -22.18 -5.78 -0.07
C GLY A 204 -22.34 -5.18 -1.48
N LYS A 205 -21.74 -4.01 -1.76
CA LYS A 205 -21.78 -3.37 -3.08
C LYS A 205 -20.53 -3.70 -3.86
N SER A 206 -20.70 -3.87 -5.17
CA SER A 206 -19.60 -4.05 -6.11
C SER A 206 -19.32 -2.76 -6.88
N ILE A 207 -18.05 -2.45 -7.09
CA ILE A 207 -17.55 -1.33 -7.90
C ILE A 207 -16.78 -1.93 -9.07
N ASP A 208 -17.12 -1.53 -10.29
CA ASP A 208 -16.41 -1.93 -11.52
C ASP A 208 -15.13 -1.11 -11.67
N LEU A 209 -14.04 -1.58 -11.04
CA LEU A 209 -12.77 -0.86 -11.02
C LEU A 209 -12.09 -0.87 -12.38
N LYS A 210 -12.12 -2.00 -13.08
CA LYS A 210 -11.52 -2.11 -14.40
C LYS A 210 -12.26 -1.24 -15.43
N GLY A 211 -13.60 -1.20 -15.41
CA GLY A 211 -14.37 -0.29 -16.25
C GLY A 211 -14.07 1.18 -15.97
N ILE A 212 -13.83 1.56 -14.70
CA ILE A 212 -13.40 2.91 -14.35
C ILE A 212 -12.00 3.23 -14.90
N VAL A 213 -11.07 2.28 -14.84
CA VAL A 213 -9.72 2.43 -15.42
C VAL A 213 -9.81 2.62 -16.94
N ASP A 214 -10.63 1.83 -17.63
CA ASP A 214 -10.81 1.96 -19.09
C ASP A 214 -11.44 3.31 -19.46
N ALA A 215 -12.44 3.75 -18.69
CA ALA A 215 -13.00 5.08 -18.86
C ALA A 215 -12.00 6.21 -18.55
N ALA A 216 -11.04 5.99 -17.64
CA ALA A 216 -9.98 6.96 -17.33
C ALA A 216 -8.93 7.03 -18.44
N ARG A 217 -8.59 5.90 -19.06
CA ARG A 217 -7.64 5.83 -20.19
C ARG A 217 -8.11 6.65 -21.39
N ALA A 218 -9.40 6.64 -21.67
CA ALA A 218 -10.02 7.43 -22.73
C ALA A 218 -10.06 8.95 -22.46
N LYS A 219 -9.50 9.42 -21.33
CA LYS A 219 -9.52 10.82 -20.91
C LYS A 219 -8.12 11.42 -20.89
N ILE A 220 -8.06 12.72 -21.17
CA ILE A 220 -6.81 13.51 -21.16
C ILE A 220 -5.80 12.86 -22.13
N ASP A 221 -4.58 12.61 -21.69
CA ASP A 221 -3.46 11.97 -22.38
C ASP A 221 -3.12 10.60 -21.77
N CYS A 222 -4.04 10.01 -20.99
CA CYS A 222 -3.76 8.81 -20.21
C CYS A 222 -3.41 7.60 -21.10
N GLU A 223 -4.12 7.39 -22.21
CA GLU A 223 -3.80 6.29 -23.12
C GLU A 223 -2.38 6.40 -23.69
N ASP A 224 -1.88 7.61 -23.95
CA ASP A 224 -0.52 7.81 -24.48
C ASP A 224 0.55 7.62 -23.40
N ILE A 225 0.24 7.98 -22.14
CA ILE A 225 1.14 7.81 -21.00
C ILE A 225 1.25 6.34 -20.59
N ILE A 226 0.11 5.65 -20.51
CA ILE A 226 0.04 4.29 -19.95
C ILE A 226 0.64 3.29 -20.95
N THR A 227 1.55 2.47 -20.43
CA THR A 227 2.22 1.39 -21.16
C THR A 227 1.71 0.01 -20.73
N SER A 228 1.30 -0.14 -19.47
CA SER A 228 0.78 -1.42 -18.94
C SER A 228 -0.26 -1.17 -17.84
N VAL A 229 -1.37 -1.92 -17.93
CA VAL A 229 -2.43 -1.98 -16.91
C VAL A 229 -2.47 -3.39 -16.35
N MET A 230 -2.06 -3.57 -15.11
CA MET A 230 -2.00 -4.85 -14.43
C MET A 230 -3.24 -5.05 -13.57
N VAL A 231 -4.02 -6.08 -13.87
CA VAL A 231 -5.34 -6.31 -13.26
C VAL A 231 -5.33 -7.55 -12.38
N TRP A 232 -5.66 -7.39 -11.11
CA TRP A 232 -5.94 -8.49 -10.18
C TRP A 232 -7.38 -8.99 -10.34
N GLU A 233 -7.57 -10.29 -10.52
CA GLU A 233 -8.88 -10.93 -10.71
C GLU A 233 -9.32 -11.58 -9.40
N ARG A 234 -9.82 -10.76 -8.47
CA ARG A 234 -10.07 -11.19 -7.09
C ARG A 234 -11.50 -11.64 -6.84
N PHE A 235 -12.47 -11.00 -7.49
CA PHE A 235 -13.89 -11.11 -7.14
C PHE A 235 -14.76 -11.63 -8.29
N PHE A 236 -14.20 -11.75 -9.48
CA PHE A 236 -14.83 -12.45 -10.60
C PHE A 236 -14.97 -13.94 -10.33
N ASP A 237 -16.10 -14.50 -10.75
CA ASP A 237 -16.34 -15.93 -10.77
C ASP A 237 -15.63 -16.57 -11.97
N GLN A 238 -14.57 -17.34 -11.73
CA GLN A 238 -13.80 -17.98 -12.80
C GLN A 238 -14.61 -18.99 -13.63
N ASP A 239 -15.74 -19.48 -13.11
CA ASP A 239 -16.64 -20.42 -13.78
C ASP A 239 -17.74 -19.70 -14.61
N SER A 240 -17.78 -18.36 -14.58
CA SER A 240 -18.70 -17.56 -15.39
C SER A 240 -18.37 -17.64 -16.89
N GLU A 241 -19.39 -17.85 -17.72
CA GLU A 241 -19.26 -17.83 -19.19
C GLU A 241 -18.88 -16.44 -19.74
N THR A 242 -19.15 -15.37 -18.99
CA THR A 242 -18.76 -13.99 -19.35
C THR A 242 -17.56 -13.56 -18.54
N ALA A 243 -16.50 -13.07 -19.20
CA ALA A 243 -15.35 -12.45 -18.53
C ALA A 243 -15.80 -11.22 -17.70
N PRO A 244 -15.10 -10.88 -16.61
CA PRO A 244 -15.47 -9.75 -15.75
C PRO A 244 -15.30 -8.40 -16.43
N TYR A 245 -14.42 -8.35 -17.43
CA TYR A 245 -14.06 -7.17 -18.20
C TYR A 245 -13.38 -7.59 -19.50
N ASP A 246 -13.37 -6.70 -20.48
CA ASP A 246 -12.65 -6.91 -21.74
C ASP A 246 -11.18 -6.50 -21.60
N MET A 247 -10.27 -7.42 -21.94
CA MET A 247 -8.83 -7.17 -22.01
C MET A 247 -8.50 -6.26 -23.20
N GLN A 248 -7.86 -5.13 -22.92
CA GLN A 248 -7.31 -4.23 -23.93
C GLN A 248 -5.83 -4.56 -24.24
N PRO A 249 -5.24 -4.06 -25.34
CA PRO A 249 -3.88 -4.44 -25.75
C PRO A 249 -2.75 -4.18 -24.73
N LYS A 250 -2.95 -3.26 -23.77
CA LYS A 250 -1.98 -2.93 -22.70
C LYS A 250 -2.30 -3.62 -21.37
N ASP A 251 -3.35 -4.42 -21.34
CA ASP A 251 -3.81 -5.04 -20.10
C ASP A 251 -3.08 -6.36 -19.88
N VAL A 252 -2.76 -6.64 -18.63
CA VAL A 252 -2.07 -7.86 -18.21
C VAL A 252 -2.76 -8.42 -16.97
N ARG A 253 -3.05 -9.73 -17.00
CA ARG A 253 -3.59 -10.46 -15.85
C ARG A 253 -2.51 -10.62 -14.79
N MET A 254 -2.63 -9.86 -13.70
CA MET A 254 -1.60 -9.75 -12.67
C MET A 254 -1.42 -11.06 -11.91
N ASP A 255 -2.50 -11.79 -11.62
CA ASP A 255 -2.45 -13.10 -10.94
C ASP A 255 -1.56 -14.10 -11.67
N LEU A 256 -1.75 -14.23 -12.99
CA LEU A 256 -0.99 -15.14 -13.84
C LEU A 256 0.48 -14.70 -13.92
N LEU A 257 0.71 -13.39 -14.09
CA LEU A 257 2.05 -12.84 -14.17
C LEU A 257 2.84 -13.11 -12.88
N VAL A 258 2.22 -12.84 -11.72
CA VAL A 258 2.80 -13.04 -10.39
C VAL A 258 3.03 -14.52 -10.09
N ALA A 259 2.09 -15.39 -10.45
CA ALA A 259 2.22 -16.85 -10.26
C ALA A 259 3.44 -17.42 -11.01
N GLY A 260 3.80 -16.84 -12.16
CA GLY A 260 4.99 -17.20 -12.94
C GLY A 260 6.32 -16.69 -12.37
N GLN A 261 6.32 -15.85 -11.33
CA GLN A 261 7.55 -15.27 -10.78
C GLN A 261 8.14 -16.07 -9.64
N ARG A 262 9.47 -15.99 -9.52
CA ARG A 262 10.20 -16.54 -8.37
C ARG A 262 9.84 -15.79 -7.09
N PRO A 263 9.74 -16.48 -5.94
CA PRO A 263 9.41 -15.88 -4.64
C PRO A 263 10.63 -15.24 -3.95
N CYS A 264 11.56 -14.69 -4.72
CA CYS A 264 12.73 -13.99 -4.23
C CYS A 264 13.08 -12.82 -5.16
N HIS A 265 13.40 -11.67 -4.55
CA HIS A 265 13.80 -10.45 -5.23
C HIS A 265 14.77 -9.70 -4.33
N VAL A 266 15.86 -9.15 -4.86
CA VAL A 266 16.83 -8.36 -4.06
C VAL A 266 16.29 -6.93 -3.92
N PRO A 267 16.17 -6.34 -2.72
CA PRO A 267 15.70 -4.96 -2.58
C PRO A 267 16.72 -3.96 -3.15
N GLU A 268 16.24 -2.89 -3.75
CA GLU A 268 17.06 -1.74 -4.15
C GLU A 268 17.43 -0.89 -2.94
N TRP A 269 18.70 -0.48 -2.83
CA TRP A 269 19.15 0.40 -1.76
C TRP A 269 18.97 1.85 -2.17
N MET A 270 17.96 2.49 -1.57
CA MET A 270 17.50 3.84 -1.89
C MET A 270 18.19 4.85 -0.99
N ASP A 271 18.42 6.05 -1.52
CA ASP A 271 18.83 7.20 -0.72
C ASP A 271 17.68 7.63 0.19
N ALA A 272 18.00 8.16 1.38
CA ALA A 272 16.99 8.56 2.37
C ALA A 272 15.97 9.57 1.83
N GLU A 273 16.38 10.38 0.86
CA GLU A 273 15.58 11.44 0.22
C GLU A 273 14.95 11.02 -1.13
N ASP A 274 15.11 9.75 -1.54
CA ASP A 274 14.42 9.28 -2.74
C ASP A 274 12.91 9.24 -2.51
N GLY A 275 12.16 9.59 -3.56
CA GLY A 275 10.70 9.54 -3.52
C GLY A 275 10.18 8.13 -3.21
N LEU A 276 9.40 7.99 -2.13
CA LEU A 276 8.77 6.73 -1.76
C LEU A 276 7.39 6.58 -2.41
N PHE A 277 6.58 7.64 -2.39
CA PHE A 277 5.22 7.63 -2.90
C PHE A 277 4.72 9.04 -3.25
N LEU A 278 3.68 9.08 -4.07
CA LEU A 278 2.89 10.27 -4.33
C LEU A 278 1.47 10.09 -3.78
N LEU A 279 0.97 11.06 -3.02
CA LEU A 279 -0.40 11.05 -2.51
C LEU A 279 -1.07 12.39 -2.81
N TYR A 280 -2.01 12.36 -3.75
CA TYR A 280 -2.74 13.55 -4.18
C TYR A 280 -3.82 13.93 -3.18
N THR A 281 -3.71 15.14 -2.64
CA THR A 281 -4.66 15.76 -1.70
C THR A 281 -5.59 16.75 -2.39
#